data_AF-A0A4P9YW87-F1
#
_entry.id   AF-A0A4P9YW87-F1
#
_cell.length_a   1.000
_cell.length_b   1.000
_cell.length_c   1.000
_cell.angle_alpha   90.00
_cell.angle_beta   90.00
_cell.angle_gamma   90.00
#
_symmetry.space_group_name_H-M   'P 1'
#
loop_
_entity.id
_entity.type
_entity.pdbx_description
1 polymer ?
#
loop_
_entity_poly.entity_id
_entity_poly.type
_entity_poly.pdbx_seq_one_letter_code
_entity_poly.pdbx_strand_id
1 'polypeptide(L)' 'DEDAINSDLDDSDEDTVSGEGDEDTPNIILCQYEKVTRTKNKWKCVLKDGVMTMDGRDYVFHRANGDFEW' A
#
# COMPACT_ATOMS: atom_id res chain seq x y z
N ASP A 1 34.03 -19.81 -4.86
CA ASP A 1 32.77 -19.58 -5.58
C ASP A 1 31.62 -20.06 -4.75
N GLU A 2 31.07 -19.17 -3.95
CA GLU A 2 29.66 -19.23 -3.51
C GLU A 2 29.24 -17.84 -2.97
N ASP A 3 29.71 -16.78 -3.63
CA ASP A 3 29.09 -15.45 -3.61
C ASP A 3 27.81 -15.50 -4.48
N ALA A 4 26.86 -16.37 -4.10
CA ALA A 4 25.52 -16.33 -4.64
C ALA A 4 24.71 -15.34 -3.79
N ILE A 5 24.67 -14.09 -4.24
CA ILE A 5 23.58 -13.17 -3.94
C ILE A 5 22.27 -13.84 -4.39
N ASN A 6 21.68 -14.69 -3.54
CA ASN A 6 20.30 -15.21 -3.55
C ASN A 6 20.06 -16.47 -2.66
N SER A 7 20.96 -16.89 -1.76
CA SER A 7 20.73 -18.11 -0.95
C SER A 7 19.86 -17.93 0.31
N ASP A 8 19.25 -16.75 0.50
CA ASP A 8 18.36 -16.42 1.64
C ASP A 8 16.96 -15.98 1.16
N LEU A 9 16.60 -16.35 -0.08
CA LEU A 9 15.31 -16.04 -0.70
C LEU A 9 14.43 -17.30 -0.90
N ASP A 10 14.60 -18.29 -0.03
CA ASP A 10 13.76 -19.51 -0.01
C ASP A 10 13.20 -19.79 1.40
N ASP A 11 12.87 -18.74 2.15
CA ASP A 11 11.80 -18.87 3.14
C ASP A 11 10.48 -18.80 2.38
N SER A 12 10.04 -20.00 2.00
CA SER A 12 8.75 -20.31 1.41
C SER A 12 7.60 -19.81 2.29
N ASP A 13 7.24 -18.54 2.23
CA ASP A 13 5.89 -18.09 2.55
C ASP A 13 5.01 -18.32 1.31
N GLU A 14 4.78 -19.60 1.03
CA GLU A 14 3.59 -20.05 0.33
C GLU A 14 2.39 -19.75 1.24
N ASP A 15 2.04 -18.46 1.37
CA ASP A 15 0.76 -18.03 1.91
C ASP A 15 -0.30 -18.45 0.90
N THR A 16 -0.68 -19.72 1.03
CA THR A 16 -1.94 -20.34 0.68
C THR A 16 -2.93 -19.32 0.13
N VAL A 17 -3.03 -19.26 -1.19
CA VAL A 17 -4.20 -18.71 -1.89
C VAL A 17 -5.38 -19.60 -1.51
N SER A 18 -5.92 -19.34 -0.32
CA SER A 18 -7.14 -19.92 0.19
C SER A 18 -8.25 -19.10 -0.45
N GLY A 19 -8.76 -19.63 -1.56
CA GLY A 19 -9.94 -19.10 -2.19
C GLY A 19 -11.12 -19.19 -1.26
N GLU A 20 -11.75 -18.06 -0.99
CA GLU A 20 -13.20 -17.85 -0.90
C GLU A 20 -13.42 -16.33 -0.95
N GLY A 21 -14.30 -15.89 -1.84
CA GLY A 21 -14.44 -14.46 -2.18
C GLY A 21 -14.87 -13.59 -1.00
N ASP A 22 -14.38 -12.35 -1.02
CA ASP A 22 -14.83 -11.17 -0.27
C ASP A 22 -14.23 -10.85 1.13
N GLU A 23 -13.41 -11.68 1.78
CA GLU A 23 -12.99 -11.37 3.17
C GLU A 23 -11.56 -10.83 3.38
N ASP A 24 -10.62 -11.00 2.47
CA ASP A 24 -9.21 -10.60 2.69
C ASP A 24 -8.57 -9.83 1.53
N THR A 25 -9.31 -8.94 0.85
CA THR A 25 -8.64 -8.01 -0.07
C THR A 25 -7.98 -6.89 0.74
N PRO A 26 -6.64 -6.78 0.76
CA PRO A 26 -5.96 -5.76 1.57
C PRO A 26 -6.30 -4.36 1.05
N ASN A 27 -6.57 -3.44 1.98
CA ASN A 27 -6.79 -2.05 1.66
C ASN A 27 -5.48 -1.43 1.15
N ILE A 28 -5.43 -1.06 -0.13
CA ILE A 28 -4.22 -0.54 -0.78
C ILE A 28 -4.53 0.78 -1.51
N ILE A 29 -3.57 1.70 -1.51
CA ILE A 29 -3.60 2.93 -2.31
C ILE A 29 -2.30 3.02 -3.11
N LEU A 30 -2.43 3.06 -4.44
CA LEU A 30 -1.33 3.30 -5.37
C LEU A 30 -1.54 4.67 -6.02
N CYS A 31 -0.62 5.61 -5.80
CA CYS A 31 -0.74 6.97 -6.30
C CYS A 31 0.60 7.72 -6.30
N GLN A 32 0.61 8.93 -6.85
CA GLN A 32 1.71 9.88 -6.69
C GLN A 32 1.38 10.89 -5.59
N TYR A 33 2.40 11.53 -5.00
CA TYR A 33 2.19 12.64 -4.06
C TYR A 33 2.49 13.98 -4.72
N GLU A 34 1.74 15.01 -4.36
CA GLU A 34 2.05 16.41 -4.69
C GLU A 34 2.79 17.09 -3.54
N LYS A 35 2.30 16.89 -2.32
CA LYS A 35 2.80 17.60 -1.14
C LYS A 35 2.63 16.74 0.11
N VAL A 36 3.71 16.61 0.88
CA VAL A 36 3.69 16.02 2.23
C VAL A 36 4.24 17.04 3.19
N THR A 37 3.51 17.33 4.27
CA THR A 37 3.92 18.29 5.29
C THR A 37 3.69 17.75 6.69
N ARG A 38 4.51 18.20 7.64
CA ARG A 38 4.40 17.85 9.05
C ARG A 38 4.46 19.09 9.92
N THR A 39 3.60 19.15 10.94
CA THR A 39 3.70 20.13 12.04
C THR A 39 3.54 19.39 13.36
N LYS A 40 4.61 19.29 14.15
CA LYS A 40 4.68 18.43 15.34
C LYS A 40 4.32 16.97 14.98
N ASN A 41 3.24 16.45 15.55
CA ASN A 41 2.72 15.11 15.32
C ASN A 41 1.68 15.02 14.19
N LYS A 42 1.28 16.15 13.60
CA LYS A 42 0.29 16.17 12.52
C LYS A 42 0.96 16.06 11.15
N TRP A 43 0.52 15.12 10.34
CA TRP A 43 0.92 14.92 8.96
C TRP A 43 -0.23 15.26 8.02
N LYS A 44 0.08 16.01 6.94
CA LYS A 44 -0.86 16.27 5.85
C LYS A 44 -0.25 15.81 4.53
N CYS A 45 -1.01 15.02 3.77
CA CYS A 45 -0.61 14.49 2.47
C CYS A 45 -1.61 14.91 1.40
N VAL A 46 -1.11 15.39 0.26
CA VAL A 46 -1.88 15.63 -0.96
C VAL A 46 -1.40 14.62 -1.99
N LEU A 47 -2.28 13.72 -2.39
CA LEU A 47 -2.04 12.62 -3.32
C LEU A 47 -2.78 12.88 -4.64
N LYS A 48 -2.27 12.33 -5.74
CA LYS A 48 -2.85 12.48 -7.08
C LYS A 48 -2.71 11.23 -7.94
N ASP A 49 -3.54 11.17 -8.99
CA ASP A 49 -3.51 10.14 -10.04
C ASP A 49 -3.42 8.72 -9.47
N GLY A 50 -4.41 8.35 -8.65
CA GLY A 50 -4.36 7.14 -7.86
C GLY A 50 -5.53 6.19 -8.03
N VAL A 51 -5.26 4.93 -7.70
CA VAL A 51 -6.23 3.85 -7.52
C VAL A 51 -6.18 3.38 -6.07
N MET A 52 -7.35 3.08 -5.52
CA MET A 52 -7.58 2.72 -4.14
C MET A 52 -8.46 1.47 -4.14
N THR A 53 -8.06 0.44 -3.42
CA THR A 53 -8.92 -0.70 -3.11
C THR A 53 -9.27 -0.60 -1.63
N MET A 54 -10.56 -0.54 -1.32
CA MET A 54 -11.09 -0.46 0.04
C MET A 54 -12.34 -1.32 0.17
N ASP A 55 -12.35 -2.21 1.17
CA ASP A 55 -13.48 -3.09 1.49
C ASP A 55 -13.98 -3.86 0.25
N GLY A 56 -13.04 -4.44 -0.50
CA GLY A 56 -13.32 -5.19 -1.74
C GLY A 56 -13.77 -4.32 -2.93
N ARG A 57 -13.66 -2.99 -2.84
CA ARG A 57 -14.09 -2.05 -3.89
C ARG A 57 -12.95 -1.19 -4.40
N ASP A 58 -12.92 -1.02 -5.72
CA ASP A 58 -11.95 -0.17 -6.39
C ASP A 58 -12.48 1.25 -6.62
N TYR A 59 -11.62 2.22 -6.36
CA TYR A 59 -11.85 3.64 -6.53
C TYR A 59 -10.70 4.25 -7.32
N VAL A 60 -11.03 5.11 -8.27
CA VAL A 60 -10.05 5.94 -8.98
C VAL A 60 -10.22 7.39 -8.56
N PHE A 61 -9.12 8.09 -8.32
CA PHE A 61 -9.15 9.48 -7.92
C PHE A 61 -8.09 10.30 -8.66
N HIS A 62 -8.48 11.52 -9.05
CA HIS A 62 -7.52 12.49 -9.54
C HIS A 62 -6.73 13.14 -8.39
N ARG A 63 -7.39 13.38 -7.25
CA ARG A 63 -6.77 13.97 -6.04
C ARG A 63 -7.38 13.42 -4.76
N ALA A 64 -6.55 13.15 -3.75
CA ALA A 64 -6.96 12.77 -2.40
C ALA A 64 -6.17 13.54 -1.34
N ASN A 65 -6.82 13.90 -0.22
CA ASN A 65 -6.19 14.60 0.89
C ASN A 65 -6.22 13.71 2.14
N GLY A 66 -5.08 13.52 2.78
CA GLY A 66 -4.93 12.75 4.02
C GLY A 66 -4.44 13.62 5.16
N ASP A 67 -5.06 13.50 6.33
CA ASP A 67 -4.67 14.15 7.58
C ASP A 67 -4.48 13.07 8.66
N PHE A 68 -3.27 12.95 9.21
CA PHE A 68 -2.88 11.90 10.15
C PHE A 68 -2.24 12.49 11.41
N GLU A 69 -2.37 11.80 12.54
CA GLU A 69 -1.62 12.09 13.77
C GLU A 69 -0.73 10.90 14.12
N TRP A 70 0.54 11.17 14.45
CA TRP A 70 1.55 10.17 14.83
C TRP A 70 1.97 10.32 16.29
#